data_AF-A0A963W460-F1
#
_entry.id   AF-A0A963W460-F1
#
_cell.length_a   1.000
_cell.length_b   1.000
_cell.length_c   1.000
_cell.angle_alpha   90.00
_cell.angle_beta   90.00
_cell.angle_gamma   90.00
#
_symmetry.space_group_name_H-M   'P 1'
#
loop_
_entity.id
_entity.type
_entity.pdbx_description
1 polymer ?
#
loop_
_entity_poly.entity_id
_entity_poly.type
_entity_poly.pdbx_seq_one_letter_code
_entity_poly.pdbx_strand_id
1 'polypeptide(L)'
;MGSWKKYLLWLVLALPAAFMLHSLVWQDTLPMDLLHPSGELSVRLMVLAMLPGPLSEFFGENRLLRFWLSMRRYFGVAAFAYALLHLAVYVLDMRSLPAILDEFTLPGIWTGWLALVLLLPAACTSFDAAMRRLKRNWKRVQRIIYLAFLAGLVHWLLLDWEWRPAVIHAAPLVLAWTLRFVARIRTDVGRPLS
;
A
#
# COMPACT_ATOMS: atom_id res chain seq x y z
N MET A 1 8.18 -3.92 20.00
CA MET A 1 7.02 -3.03 20.21
C MET A 1 6.14 -3.68 21.27
N GLY A 2 5.86 -2.99 22.39
CA GLY A 2 4.98 -3.53 23.44
C GLY A 2 3.60 -3.89 22.87
N SER A 3 2.93 -4.87 23.47
CA SER A 3 1.61 -5.37 23.00
C SER A 3 0.60 -4.23 22.81
N TRP A 4 0.51 -3.30 23.77
CA TRP A 4 -0.41 -2.15 23.73
C TRP A 4 -0.22 -1.23 22.50
N LYS A 5 1.03 -0.99 22.09
CA LYS A 5 1.33 -0.11 20.92
C LYS A 5 0.77 -0.68 19.62
N LYS A 6 0.70 -2.02 19.50
CA LYS A 6 0.14 -2.69 18.32
C LYS A 6 -1.37 -2.42 18.22
N TYR A 7 -2.08 -2.49 19.35
CA TYR A 7 -3.51 -2.21 19.38
C TYR A 7 -3.80 -0.74 19.08
N LEU A 8 -3.02 0.19 19.63
CA LEU A 8 -3.15 1.61 19.28
C LEU A 8 -2.91 1.87 17.79
N LEU A 9 -1.89 1.25 17.20
CA LEU A 9 -1.64 1.37 15.77
C LEU A 9 -2.83 0.87 14.95
N TRP A 10 -3.40 -0.29 15.31
CA TRP A 10 -4.60 -0.80 14.64
C TRP A 10 -5.82 0.11 14.82
N LEU A 11 -6.00 0.69 16.01
CA LEU A 11 -7.07 1.65 16.27
C LEU A 11 -6.95 2.89 15.37
N VAL A 12 -5.74 3.45 15.26
CA VAL A 12 -5.46 4.59 14.37
C VAL A 12 -5.69 4.22 12.90
N LEU A 13 -5.25 3.02 12.47
CA LEU A 13 -5.41 2.57 11.10
C LEU A 13 -6.86 2.23 10.74
N ALA A 14 -7.67 1.79 11.71
CA ALA A 14 -9.08 1.47 11.51
C ALA A 14 -9.99 2.71 11.54
N LEU A 15 -9.54 3.81 12.13
CA LEU A 15 -10.34 5.01 12.34
C LEU A 15 -10.91 5.60 11.04
N PRO A 16 -10.14 5.80 9.94
CA PRO A 16 -10.72 6.28 8.69
C PRO A 16 -11.75 5.32 8.10
N ALA A 17 -11.50 4.01 8.12
CA ALA A 17 -12.46 3.00 7.70
C ALA A 17 -13.75 3.04 8.54
N ALA A 18 -13.64 3.25 9.86
CA ALA A 18 -14.79 3.40 10.73
C ALA A 18 -15.64 4.63 10.35
N PHE A 19 -15.01 5.75 10.00
CA PHE A 19 -15.73 6.93 9.49
C PHE A 19 -16.42 6.67 8.16
N MET A 20 -15.75 6.01 7.21
CA MET A 20 -16.34 5.64 5.91
C MET A 20 -17.53 4.69 6.05
N LEU A 21 -17.41 3.69 6.94
CA LEU A 21 -18.50 2.76 7.20
C LEU A 21 -19.68 3.44 7.92
N HIS A 22 -19.38 4.33 8.87
CA HIS A 22 -20.42 5.13 9.53
C HIS A 22 -21.18 5.97 8.50
N SER A 23 -20.49 6.73 7.64
CA SER A 23 -21.16 7.58 6.65
C SER A 23 -22.01 6.77 5.67
N LEU A 24 -21.59 5.55 5.32
CA LEU A 24 -22.36 4.65 4.47
C LEU A 24 -23.61 4.09 5.16
N VAL A 25 -23.50 3.69 6.43
CA VAL A 25 -24.62 3.12 7.20
C VAL A 25 -25.69 4.17 7.50
N TRP A 26 -25.26 5.41 7.82
CA TRP A 26 -26.16 6.53 8.06
C TRP A 26 -26.63 7.23 6.78
N GLN A 27 -26.18 6.76 5.61
CA GLN A 27 -26.52 7.32 4.30
C GLN A 27 -26.15 8.82 4.17
N ASP A 28 -25.11 9.24 4.87
CA ASP A 28 -24.57 10.60 4.78
C ASP A 28 -23.85 10.83 3.44
N THR A 29 -23.39 9.76 2.79
CA THR A 29 -22.61 9.78 1.53
C THR A 29 -23.00 8.63 0.61
N LEU A 30 -22.88 8.81 -0.71
CA LEU A 30 -23.08 7.73 -1.67
C LEU A 30 -21.84 6.82 -1.73
N PRO A 31 -21.99 5.52 -2.09
CA PRO A 31 -20.84 4.62 -2.28
C PRO A 31 -19.79 5.19 -3.25
N MET A 32 -20.21 5.74 -4.39
CA MET A 32 -19.31 6.39 -5.35
C MET A 32 -18.38 7.45 -4.72
N ASP A 33 -18.86 8.23 -3.74
CA ASP A 33 -18.06 9.28 -3.07
C ASP A 33 -16.93 8.68 -2.22
N LEU A 34 -17.07 7.41 -1.81
CA LEU A 34 -16.09 6.70 -0.99
C LEU A 34 -15.07 5.91 -1.82
N LEU A 35 -15.25 5.79 -3.14
CA LEU A 35 -14.31 5.08 -4.01
C LEU A 35 -12.93 5.72 -4.01
N HIS A 36 -12.86 7.01 -4.31
CA HIS A 36 -11.59 7.74 -4.32
C HIS A 36 -10.88 7.72 -2.95
N PRO A 37 -11.50 8.11 -1.82
CA PRO A 37 -10.78 8.18 -0.54
C PRO A 37 -10.37 6.81 0.00
N SER A 38 -11.14 5.74 -0.27
CA SER A 38 -10.76 4.38 0.14
C SER A 38 -9.56 3.84 -0.66
N GLY A 39 -9.55 4.06 -1.98
CA GLY A 39 -8.44 3.66 -2.85
C GLY A 39 -7.16 4.46 -2.58
N GLU A 40 -7.29 5.78 -2.44
CA GLU A 40 -6.17 6.67 -2.13
C GLU A 40 -5.51 6.30 -0.79
N LEU A 41 -6.30 5.99 0.24
CA LEU A 41 -5.76 5.59 1.53
C LEU A 41 -5.02 4.25 1.47
N SER A 42 -5.49 3.31 0.64
CA SER A 42 -4.74 2.08 0.36
C SER A 42 -3.36 2.39 -0.21
N VAL A 43 -3.27 3.23 -1.26
CA VAL A 43 -2.01 3.64 -1.90
C VAL A 43 -1.09 4.37 -0.90
N ARG A 44 -1.62 5.31 -0.11
CA ARG A 44 -0.87 6.02 0.94
C ARG A 44 -0.25 5.05 1.96
N LEU A 45 -0.99 4.04 2.39
CA LEU A 45 -0.49 3.02 3.32
C LEU A 45 0.58 2.13 2.68
N MET A 46 0.50 1.83 1.38
CA MET A 46 1.58 1.15 0.66
C MET A 46 2.85 1.99 0.66
N VAL A 47 2.76 3.29 0.36
CA VAL A 47 3.89 4.21 0.42
C VAL A 47 4.51 4.22 1.82
N LEU A 48 3.69 4.36 2.88
CA LEU A 48 4.15 4.32 4.27
C LEU A 48 4.80 2.98 4.66
N ALA A 49 4.39 1.87 4.05
CA ALA A 49 5.01 0.56 4.27
C ALA A 49 6.39 0.44 3.59
N MET A 50 6.57 1.10 2.44
CA MET A 50 7.75 0.97 1.59
C MET A 50 8.83 2.03 1.88
N LEU A 51 8.44 3.22 2.34
CA LEU A 51 9.33 4.35 2.63
C LEU A 51 10.47 4.07 3.63
N PRO A 52 10.26 3.39 4.77
CA PRO A 52 11.29 3.29 5.81
C PRO A 52 12.51 2.46 5.37
N GLY A 53 12.35 1.57 4.38
CA GLY A 53 13.45 0.78 3.81
C GLY A 53 14.56 1.65 3.20
N PRO A 54 14.31 2.35 2.09
CA PRO A 54 15.30 3.23 1.46
C PRO A 54 15.81 4.32 2.41
N LEU A 55 14.95 4.89 3.26
CA LEU A 55 15.37 5.92 4.22
C LEU A 55 16.35 5.41 5.27
N SER A 56 16.16 4.18 5.77
CA SER A 56 17.10 3.56 6.73
C SER A 56 18.47 3.26 6.14
N GLU A 57 18.53 2.96 4.83
CA GLU A 57 19.82 2.74 4.15
C GLU A 57 20.56 4.08 3.91
N PHE A 58 19.84 5.18 3.72
CA PHE A 58 20.45 6.50 3.48
C PHE A 58 20.85 7.24 4.75
N PHE A 59 19.94 7.35 5.72
CA PHE A 59 20.17 8.10 6.97
C PHE A 59 20.83 7.27 8.08
N GLY A 60 21.01 5.96 7.86
CA GLY A 60 21.50 5.03 8.87
C GLY A 60 20.43 4.63 9.90
N GLU A 61 20.85 3.84 10.88
CA GLU A 61 19.92 3.28 11.87
C GLU A 61 19.55 4.26 12.99
N ASN A 62 18.52 5.06 12.76
CA ASN A 62 17.95 5.94 13.79
C ASN A 62 16.81 5.26 14.54
N ARG A 63 16.58 5.63 15.82
CA ARG A 63 15.52 5.05 16.67
C ARG A 63 14.13 5.18 16.03
N LEU A 64 13.86 6.31 15.37
CA LEU A 64 12.62 6.58 14.63
C LEU A 64 12.46 5.61 13.45
N LEU A 65 13.49 5.45 12.62
CA LEU A 65 13.45 4.58 11.44
C LEU A 65 13.35 3.11 11.83
N ARG A 66 14.04 2.66 12.89
CA ARG A 66 13.85 1.31 13.45
C ARG A 66 12.41 1.08 13.93
N PHE A 67 11.82 2.08 14.58
CA PHE A 67 10.43 2.02 15.00
C PHE A 67 9.49 1.93 13.79
N TRP A 68 9.66 2.78 12.78
CA TRP A 68 8.87 2.75 11.55
C TRP A 68 9.03 1.42 10.78
N LEU A 69 10.26 0.93 10.62
CA LEU A 69 10.52 -0.38 10.03
C LEU A 69 9.76 -1.51 10.74
N SER A 70 9.60 -1.42 12.07
CA SER A 70 8.82 -2.40 12.84
C SER A 70 7.31 -2.32 12.57
N MET A 71 6.82 -1.16 12.12
CA MET A 71 5.42 -0.91 11.77
C MET A 71 5.07 -1.24 10.31
N ARG A 72 6.07 -1.38 9.44
CA ARG A 72 5.89 -1.57 7.98
C ARG A 72 4.86 -2.66 7.61
N ARG A 73 4.83 -3.74 8.39
CA ARG A 73 3.95 -4.88 8.16
C ARG A 73 2.49 -4.51 8.39
N TYR A 74 2.23 -3.72 9.43
CA TYR A 74 0.89 -3.27 9.77
C TYR A 74 0.34 -2.35 8.69
N PHE A 75 1.16 -1.43 8.17
CA PHE A 75 0.79 -0.59 7.03
C PHE A 75 0.48 -1.42 5.77
N GLY A 76 1.29 -2.43 5.45
CA GLY A 76 1.03 -3.31 4.31
C GLY A 76 -0.27 -4.11 4.42
N VAL A 77 -0.58 -4.65 5.60
CA VAL A 77 -1.86 -5.36 5.83
C VAL A 77 -3.04 -4.39 5.80
N ALA A 78 -2.88 -3.20 6.40
CA ALA A 78 -3.91 -2.17 6.35
C ALA A 78 -4.17 -1.70 4.92
N ALA A 79 -3.12 -1.51 4.10
CA ALA A 79 -3.28 -1.16 2.68
C ALA A 79 -4.16 -2.20 1.94
N PHE A 80 -3.93 -3.49 2.17
CA PHE A 80 -4.77 -4.54 1.61
C PHE A 80 -6.21 -4.51 2.16
N ALA A 81 -6.40 -4.25 3.45
CA ALA A 81 -7.74 -4.10 4.02
C ALA A 81 -8.49 -2.91 3.42
N TYR A 82 -7.82 -1.78 3.17
CA TYR A 82 -8.41 -0.63 2.47
C TYR A 82 -8.67 -0.93 0.99
N ALA A 83 -7.85 -1.75 0.33
CA ALA A 83 -8.14 -2.22 -1.04
C ALA A 83 -9.39 -3.12 -1.08
N LEU A 84 -9.61 -3.96 -0.06
CA LEU A 84 -10.85 -4.73 0.09
C LEU A 84 -12.05 -3.84 0.40
N LEU A 85 -11.87 -2.81 1.24
CA LEU A 85 -12.92 -1.81 1.50
C LEU A 85 -13.29 -1.09 0.20
N HIS A 86 -12.31 -0.66 -0.58
CA HIS A 86 -12.52 -0.03 -1.88
C HIS A 86 -13.29 -0.95 -2.83
N LEU A 87 -12.92 -2.23 -2.92
CA LEU A 87 -13.67 -3.23 -3.70
C LEU A 87 -15.10 -3.38 -3.19
N ALA A 88 -15.30 -3.43 -1.87
CA ALA A 88 -16.64 -3.54 -1.29
C ALA A 88 -17.51 -2.33 -1.63
N VAL A 89 -16.96 -1.13 -1.56
CA VAL A 89 -17.64 0.10 -1.98
C VAL A 89 -18.00 0.05 -3.47
N TYR A 90 -17.08 -0.38 -4.34
CA TYR A 90 -17.35 -0.55 -5.78
C TYR A 90 -18.48 -1.55 -6.06
N VAL A 91 -18.48 -2.71 -5.38
CA VAL A 91 -19.55 -3.70 -5.53
C VAL A 91 -20.90 -3.14 -5.05
N LEU A 92 -20.91 -2.38 -3.96
CA LEU A 92 -22.11 -1.72 -3.45
C LEU A 92 -22.63 -0.62 -4.38
N ASP A 93 -21.74 0.09 -5.07
CA ASP A 93 -22.08 1.11 -6.05
C ASP A 93 -22.71 0.50 -7.32
N MET A 94 -22.08 -0.55 -7.86
CA MET A 94 -22.52 -1.22 -9.08
C MET A 94 -23.84 -1.99 -8.93
N ARG A 95 -24.14 -2.47 -7.71
CA ARG A 95 -25.38 -3.18 -7.32
C ARG A 95 -25.75 -4.43 -8.14
N SER A 96 -24.98 -4.79 -9.16
CA SER A 96 -25.26 -5.92 -10.04
C SER A 96 -23.98 -6.55 -10.59
N LEU A 97 -23.95 -7.88 -10.64
CA LEU A 97 -22.83 -8.63 -11.20
C LEU A 97 -22.63 -8.41 -12.71
N PRO A 98 -23.70 -8.33 -13.54
CA PRO A 98 -23.53 -8.03 -14.97
C PRO A 98 -22.82 -6.70 -15.22
N ALA A 99 -23.17 -5.62 -14.50
CA ALA A 99 -22.50 -4.33 -14.66
C ALA A 99 -20.99 -4.42 -14.34
N ILE A 100 -20.62 -5.15 -13.28
CA ILE A 100 -19.22 -5.37 -12.92
C ILE A 100 -18.46 -6.11 -14.03
N LEU A 101 -19.11 -7.09 -14.68
CA LEU A 101 -18.51 -7.89 -15.75
C LEU A 101 -18.36 -7.08 -17.04
N ASP A 102 -19.30 -6.19 -17.34
CA ASP A 102 -19.23 -5.31 -18.50
C ASP A 102 -18.04 -4.33 -18.36
N GLU A 103 -17.82 -3.80 -17.16
CA GLU A 103 -16.69 -2.91 -16.87
C GLU A 103 -15.34 -3.62 -16.72
N PHE A 104 -15.32 -4.93 -16.50
CA PHE A 104 -14.10 -5.69 -16.21
C PHE A 104 -13.02 -5.54 -17.28
N THR A 105 -13.41 -5.33 -18.53
CA THR A 105 -12.47 -5.18 -19.66
C THR A 105 -11.85 -3.79 -19.75
N LEU A 106 -12.37 -2.80 -19.02
CA LEU A 106 -11.84 -1.45 -19.00
C LEU A 106 -10.42 -1.46 -18.39
N PRO A 107 -9.41 -0.87 -19.05
CA PRO A 107 -8.05 -0.85 -18.53
C PRO A 107 -7.94 -0.24 -17.13
N GLY A 108 -8.75 0.78 -16.83
CA GLY A 108 -8.88 1.35 -15.48
C GLY A 108 -9.28 0.27 -14.49
N ILE A 109 -10.40 -0.43 -14.69
CA ILE A 109 -10.92 -1.43 -13.75
C ILE A 109 -10.02 -2.67 -13.66
N TRP A 110 -9.57 -3.22 -14.79
CA TRP A 110 -8.76 -4.44 -14.81
C TRP A 110 -7.43 -4.27 -14.05
N THR A 111 -6.79 -3.10 -14.13
CA THR A 111 -5.55 -2.83 -13.39
C THR A 111 -5.78 -2.75 -11.88
N GLY A 112 -6.97 -2.35 -11.42
CA GLY A 112 -7.39 -2.42 -10.02
C GLY A 112 -7.48 -3.86 -9.52
N TRP A 113 -8.11 -4.74 -10.29
CA TRP A 113 -8.14 -6.19 -10.01
C TRP A 113 -6.73 -6.79 -9.94
N LEU A 114 -5.87 -6.43 -10.89
CA LEU A 114 -4.47 -6.85 -10.90
C LEU A 114 -3.74 -6.40 -9.63
N ALA A 115 -3.90 -5.13 -9.22
CA ALA A 115 -3.29 -4.60 -8.00
C ALA A 115 -3.74 -5.39 -6.76
N LEU A 116 -5.04 -5.71 -6.65
CA LEU A 116 -5.59 -6.49 -5.54
C LEU A 116 -5.01 -7.91 -5.49
N VAL A 117 -4.94 -8.60 -6.64
CA VAL A 117 -4.35 -9.94 -6.74
C VAL A 117 -2.87 -9.93 -6.36
N LEU A 118 -2.12 -8.89 -6.76
CA LEU A 118 -0.71 -8.75 -6.39
C LEU A 118 -0.51 -8.43 -4.90
N LEU A 119 -1.43 -7.67 -4.27
CA LEU A 119 -1.40 -7.41 -2.82
C LEU A 119 -1.69 -8.67 -1.99
N LEU A 120 -2.55 -9.56 -2.48
CA LEU A 120 -3.05 -10.72 -1.73
C LEU A 120 -1.91 -11.61 -1.18
N PRO A 121 -0.91 -12.07 -1.95
CA PRO A 121 0.22 -12.85 -1.42
C PRO A 121 1.01 -12.12 -0.34
N ALA A 122 1.20 -10.79 -0.50
CA ALA A 122 1.93 -9.99 0.48
C ALA A 122 1.16 -9.89 1.81
N ALA A 123 -0.17 -9.72 1.75
CA ALA A 123 -1.04 -9.68 2.91
C ALA A 123 -1.14 -11.07 3.59
N CYS A 124 -1.41 -12.13 2.81
CA CYS A 124 -1.50 -13.50 3.32
C CYS A 124 -0.18 -14.03 3.90
N THR A 125 0.97 -13.44 3.59
CA THR A 125 2.26 -13.82 4.20
C THR A 125 2.73 -12.87 5.30
N SER A 126 1.85 -11.98 5.78
CA SER A 126 2.16 -10.97 6.79
C SER A 126 1.86 -11.38 8.24
N PHE A 127 2.03 -12.67 8.57
CA PHE A 127 1.93 -13.18 9.95
C PHE A 127 3.20 -13.95 10.39
N ASP A 128 3.41 -14.07 11.70
CA ASP A 128 4.67 -14.58 12.27
C ASP A 128 4.99 -16.01 11.82
N ALA A 129 3.99 -16.88 11.69
CA ALA A 129 4.18 -18.25 11.21
C ALA A 129 4.62 -18.31 9.73
N ALA A 130 4.06 -17.48 8.84
CA ALA A 130 4.48 -17.41 7.43
C ALA A 130 5.92 -16.94 7.31
N MET A 131 6.32 -15.93 8.10
CA MET A 131 7.68 -15.42 8.10
C MET A 131 8.70 -16.48 8.55
N ARG A 132 8.38 -17.25 9.59
CA ARG A 132 9.21 -18.36 10.07
C ARG A 132 9.33 -19.51 9.06
N ARG A 133 8.24 -19.80 8.33
CA ARG A 133 8.21 -20.87 7.30
C ARG A 133 8.97 -20.48 6.03
N LEU A 134 8.74 -19.27 5.51
CA LEU A 134 9.29 -18.82 4.22
C LEU A 134 10.74 -18.33 4.29
N LYS A 135 11.24 -17.93 5.46
CA LYS A 135 12.62 -17.47 5.69
C LYS A 135 13.10 -16.48 4.60
N ARG A 136 14.12 -16.83 3.80
CA ARG A 136 14.68 -15.98 2.74
C ARG A 136 13.68 -15.69 1.62
N ASN A 137 12.75 -16.61 1.34
CA ASN A 137 11.72 -16.43 0.31
C ASN A 137 10.65 -15.42 0.72
N TRP A 138 10.47 -15.15 2.02
CA TRP A 138 9.53 -14.13 2.48
C TRP A 138 9.85 -12.75 1.88
N LYS A 139 11.14 -12.37 1.84
CA LYS A 139 11.58 -11.13 1.19
C LYS A 139 11.35 -11.12 -0.33
N ARG A 140 11.23 -12.28 -0.99
CA ARG A 140 10.87 -12.36 -2.41
C ARG A 140 9.38 -12.11 -2.59
N VAL A 141 8.52 -12.77 -1.80
CA VAL A 141 7.07 -12.56 -1.84
C VAL A 141 6.71 -11.11 -1.54
N GLN A 142 7.34 -10.51 -0.51
CA GLN A 142 7.09 -9.13 -0.13
C GLN A 142 7.55 -8.10 -1.18
N ARG A 143 8.35 -8.49 -2.19
CA ARG A 143 8.70 -7.62 -3.32
C ARG A 143 7.57 -7.47 -4.34
N ILE A 144 6.56 -8.33 -4.32
CA ILE A 144 5.38 -8.19 -5.18
C ILE A 144 4.64 -6.88 -4.89
N ILE A 145 4.77 -6.34 -3.67
CA ILE A 145 4.16 -5.06 -3.29
C ILE A 145 4.57 -3.89 -4.19
N TYR A 146 5.78 -3.92 -4.79
CA TYR A 146 6.21 -2.89 -5.75
C TYR A 146 5.40 -2.96 -7.05
N LEU A 147 5.11 -4.17 -7.53
CA LEU A 147 4.26 -4.38 -8.70
C LEU A 147 2.82 -4.00 -8.40
N ALA A 148 2.32 -4.36 -7.21
CA ALA A 148 0.99 -3.98 -6.78
C ALA A 148 0.84 -2.45 -6.66
N PHE A 149 1.87 -1.76 -6.15
CA PHE A 149 1.88 -0.31 -6.05
C PHE A 149 1.80 0.34 -7.43
N LEU A 150 2.62 -0.14 -8.38
CA LEU A 150 2.60 0.36 -9.75
C LEU A 150 1.25 0.12 -10.42
N ALA A 151 0.67 -1.08 -10.26
CA ALA A 151 -0.66 -1.38 -10.78
C ALA A 151 -1.74 -0.46 -10.19
N GLY A 152 -1.67 -0.17 -8.88
CA GLY A 152 -2.58 0.78 -8.22
C GLY A 152 -2.44 2.22 -8.72
N LEU A 153 -1.21 2.69 -9.00
CA LEU A 153 -1.00 4.00 -9.61
C LEU A 153 -1.54 4.08 -11.04
N VAL A 154 -1.35 3.02 -11.83
CA VAL A 154 -1.88 2.94 -13.19
C VAL A 154 -3.42 2.91 -13.16
N HIS A 155 -4.01 2.12 -12.25
CA HIS A 155 -5.46 2.10 -12.01
C HIS A 155 -6.02 3.49 -11.74
N TRP A 156 -5.41 4.22 -10.80
CA TRP A 156 -5.81 5.58 -10.48
C TRP A 156 -5.67 6.52 -11.69
N LEU A 157 -4.52 6.50 -12.36
CA LEU A 157 -4.26 7.36 -13.51
C LEU A 157 -5.25 7.13 -14.66
N LEU A 158 -5.66 5.89 -14.89
CA LEU A 158 -6.57 5.54 -15.99
C LEU A 158 -8.02 5.91 -15.71
N LEU A 159 -8.44 6.01 -14.44
CA LEU A 159 -9.80 6.37 -14.06
C LEU A 159 -10.01 7.89 -14.07
N ASP A 160 -9.13 8.62 -13.40
CA ASP A 160 -9.33 10.07 -13.24
C ASP A 160 -8.68 10.87 -14.38
N TRP A 161 -7.74 10.26 -15.12
CA TRP A 161 -6.82 10.95 -16.04
C TRP A 161 -6.04 12.11 -15.39
N GLU A 162 -6.15 12.25 -14.07
CA GLU A 162 -5.44 13.23 -13.26
C GLU A 162 -4.12 12.63 -12.78
N TRP A 163 -3.03 13.01 -13.44
CA TRP A 163 -1.70 12.54 -13.07
C TRP A 163 -1.17 13.18 -11.78
N ARG A 164 -1.69 14.34 -11.37
CA ARG A 164 -1.13 15.12 -10.25
C ARG A 164 -1.23 14.37 -8.91
N PRO A 165 -2.39 13.85 -8.49
CA PRO A 165 -2.50 13.11 -7.25
C PRO A 165 -1.62 11.86 -7.24
N ALA A 166 -1.63 11.08 -8.32
CA ALA A 166 -0.80 9.89 -8.46
C ALA A 166 0.71 10.20 -8.30
N VAL A 167 1.20 11.28 -8.95
CA VAL A 167 2.60 11.71 -8.85
C VAL A 167 2.94 12.20 -7.45
N ILE A 168 2.07 12.97 -6.79
CA ILE A 168 2.30 13.47 -5.43
C ILE A 168 2.48 12.30 -4.45
N HIS A 169 1.70 11.22 -4.60
CA HIS A 169 1.80 10.04 -3.74
C HIS A 169 3.01 9.16 -4.08
N ALA A 170 3.41 9.11 -5.36
CA ALA A 170 4.60 8.38 -5.78
C ALA A 170 5.91 9.11 -5.41
N ALA A 171 5.91 10.45 -5.40
CA ALA A 171 7.10 11.28 -5.26
C ALA A 171 7.95 10.98 -4.01
N PRO A 172 7.38 10.79 -2.79
CA PRO A 172 8.16 10.45 -1.61
C PRO A 172 8.92 9.13 -1.78
N LEU A 173 8.29 8.14 -2.42
CA LEU A 173 8.90 6.84 -2.65
C LEU A 173 10.00 6.94 -3.71
N VAL A 174 9.74 7.62 -4.83
CA VAL A 174 10.73 7.84 -5.89
C VAL A 174 11.95 8.57 -5.33
N LEU A 175 11.74 9.65 -4.58
CA LEU A 175 12.82 10.41 -3.94
C LEU A 175 13.64 9.54 -2.99
N ALA A 176 12.99 8.79 -2.10
CA ALA A 176 13.69 7.92 -1.16
C ALA A 176 14.54 6.85 -1.89
N TRP A 177 14.00 6.28 -2.98
CA TRP A 177 14.73 5.32 -3.81
C TRP A 177 15.91 5.95 -4.55
N THR A 178 15.76 7.15 -5.09
CA THR A 178 16.85 7.89 -5.73
C THR A 178 17.96 8.20 -4.72
N LEU A 179 17.63 8.68 -3.52
CA LEU A 179 18.60 8.92 -2.44
C LEU A 179 19.38 7.66 -2.09
N ARG A 180 18.67 6.53 -1.94
CA ARG A 180 19.29 5.22 -1.70
C ARG A 180 20.25 4.81 -2.82
N PHE A 181 19.85 4.97 -4.08
CA PHE A 181 20.67 4.60 -5.24
C PHE A 181 21.98 5.42 -5.26
N VAL A 182 21.89 6.73 -5.04
CA VAL A 182 23.06 7.63 -4.96
C VAL A 182 23.99 7.24 -3.80
N ALA A 183 23.44 6.93 -2.62
CA ALA A 183 24.27 6.51 -1.48
C ALA A 183 25.02 5.21 -1.74
N ARG A 184 24.39 4.23 -2.39
CA ARG A 184 25.05 2.95 -2.74
C ARG A 184 26.23 3.13 -3.69
N ILE A 185 26.07 3.99 -4.71
CA ILE A 185 27.16 4.30 -5.65
C ILE A 185 28.33 4.95 -4.90
N ARG A 186 28.06 5.89 -3.99
CA ARG A 186 29.11 6.55 -3.19
C ARG A 186 29.89 5.59 -2.30
N THR A 187 29.22 4.58 -1.73
CA THR A 187 29.90 3.57 -0.89
C THR A 187 30.73 2.57 -1.68
N ASP A 188 30.33 2.23 -2.91
CA ASP A 188 31.08 1.29 -3.75
C ASP A 188 32.32 1.94 -4.40
N VAL A 189 32.27 3.23 -4.73
CA VAL A 189 33.42 3.99 -5.28
C VAL A 189 34.52 4.23 -4.23
N GLY A 190 34.19 4.21 -2.94
CA GLY A 190 35.15 4.44 -1.84
C GLY A 190 35.89 3.20 -1.33
N ARG A 191 35.67 2.01 -1.90
CA ARG A 191 36.38 0.78 -1.49
C ARG A 191 37.72 0.67 -2.21
N PRO A 192 38.88 0.64 -1.50
CA PRO A 192 40.14 0.34 -2.13
C PRO A 192 40.09 -1.08 -2.71
N LEU A 193 40.59 -1.24 -3.94
CA LEU A 193 40.74 -2.53 -4.60
C LEU A 193 41.82 -3.32 -3.84
N SER A 194 41.39 -4.21 -2.95
CA SER A 194 42.24 -5.22 -2.29
C SER A 194 42.17 -6.54 -3.04
#